data_AF-A0A9P9BKF8-F1
#
_entry.id   AF-A0A9P9BKF8-F1
#
_cell.length_a   1.000
_cell.length_b   1.000
_cell.length_c   1.000
_cell.angle_alpha   90.00
_cell.angle_beta   90.00
_cell.angle_gamma   90.00
#
_symmetry.space_group_name_H-M   'P 1'
#
loop_
_entity.id
_entity.type
_entity.pdbx_description
1 polymer ?
#
loop_
_entity_poly.entity_id
_entity_poly.type
_entity_poly.pdbx_seq_one_letter_code
_entity_poly.pdbx_strand_id
1 'polypeptide(L)'
;MAPRVSVPTATRLPSSLRVEASHPAVVKALNKLSRPSLLSIVLDWLDDKNQGICPPLLRPAELDEVGPDGQEQDDPYADDFYPPARSVDELQELYSDLQDRRGGKREVVDRIIEGDWRQGLSLYQLALVDIQYLYDHPLSLKWGAFRIQPLRPPRDEAEAEAPEKVNKMSLAVPRFHPSTFLQNLQAEVLPDVKAHYQFERHRSLPLSLLRIFVLDSPYTTSLAVASSSRNRGGLSAPTSFDASRTIYLAFPDAAPYIYISKSTTTGATTTGDTRSLRSLLIDGVPKALSKPKERYALTPVGLSTKNLDALLSTKGSGRTNAAGGGWGIYVDDSKTTESPLNVVLPTPPPSAPGSADEVSSPHDPQHAALPVRKKRPRDPVASKYEREIKRHRSLAKARFGHSALAEDGKGIERLDIVIEDAFPHLPESATNNNDDDDSDVTDDEEEEDDNNADASGRQSPSKSTRGRRSTLDITFIQQQAALDAADPDNNDDEDMVENAEFERLNAGTWRPNVRLTFHGPHVFAGVRQLVEAGVINGERMPGWLTGEEGVTIGAVRSGRIRGHKGSGL
;
A
#
# COMPACT_ATOMS: atom_id res chain seq x y z
N MET A 1 -20.91 35.63 27.95
CA MET A 1 -20.75 35.50 26.49
C MET A 1 -21.80 34.51 25.98
N ALA A 2 -22.64 34.92 25.03
CA ALA A 2 -23.61 34.00 24.42
C ALA A 2 -22.87 32.86 23.70
N PRO A 3 -23.36 31.61 23.77
CA PRO A 3 -22.77 30.50 23.03
C PRO A 3 -22.84 30.82 21.53
N ARG A 4 -21.68 30.86 20.87
CA ARG A 4 -21.60 31.03 19.42
C ARG A 4 -22.29 29.82 18.77
N VAL A 5 -23.47 30.04 18.19
CA VAL A 5 -24.19 29.02 17.42
C VAL A 5 -23.34 28.65 16.21
N SER A 6 -22.90 27.40 16.13
CA SER A 6 -22.15 26.88 14.99
C SER A 6 -23.11 26.37 13.93
N VAL A 7 -23.04 26.94 12.73
CA VAL A 7 -23.84 26.50 11.58
C VAL A 7 -23.09 25.37 10.87
N PRO A 8 -23.76 24.23 10.55
CA PRO A 8 -23.20 23.22 9.67
C PRO A 8 -22.81 23.88 8.34
N THR A 9 -21.53 23.78 7.97
CA THR A 9 -21.01 24.34 6.73
C THR A 9 -20.46 23.18 5.89
N ALA A 10 -20.23 23.31 4.59
CA ALA A 10 -19.50 22.31 3.80
C ALA A 10 -17.97 22.57 3.76
N THR A 11 -17.48 23.59 4.47
CA THR A 11 -16.08 24.03 4.40
C THR A 11 -15.10 23.06 5.07
N ARG A 12 -13.89 22.96 4.51
CA ARG A 12 -12.75 22.26 5.14
C ARG A 12 -12.40 22.83 6.50
N LEU A 13 -11.76 22.02 7.33
CA LEU A 13 -11.16 22.50 8.59
C LEU A 13 -9.97 23.42 8.28
N PRO A 14 -9.91 24.62 8.88
CA PRO A 14 -8.80 25.54 8.63
C PRO A 14 -7.51 24.99 9.27
N SER A 15 -6.39 25.15 8.58
CA SER A 15 -5.06 24.74 9.06
C SER A 15 -4.64 25.42 10.37
N SER A 16 -5.18 26.60 10.65
CA SER A 16 -4.95 27.38 11.88
C SER A 16 -5.78 26.92 13.08
N LEU A 17 -6.71 25.95 12.92
CA LEU A 17 -7.50 25.43 14.03
C LEU A 17 -6.56 24.75 15.03
N ARG A 18 -6.62 25.15 16.30
CA ARG A 18 -5.75 24.63 17.35
C ARG A 18 -6.42 23.53 18.18
N VAL A 19 -5.61 22.55 18.56
CA VAL A 19 -5.91 21.50 19.53
C VAL A 19 -5.22 21.84 20.84
N GLU A 20 -5.94 21.77 21.96
CA GLU A 20 -5.39 22.07 23.29
C GLU A 20 -4.09 21.29 23.56
N ALA A 21 -3.08 21.97 24.13
CA ALA A 21 -1.77 21.38 24.37
C ALA A 21 -1.83 20.19 25.35
N SER A 22 -2.79 20.24 26.30
CA SER A 22 -3.07 19.19 27.28
C SER A 22 -3.76 17.95 26.69
N HIS A 23 -4.19 18.02 25.41
CA HIS A 23 -4.93 16.92 24.80
C HIS A 23 -4.01 15.69 24.66
N PRO A 24 -4.41 14.49 25.17
CA PRO A 24 -3.53 13.33 25.23
C PRO A 24 -3.03 12.87 23.87
N ALA A 25 -3.77 13.15 22.79
CA ALA A 25 -3.32 12.81 21.45
C ALA A 25 -2.18 13.72 20.94
N VAL A 26 -2.13 14.99 21.34
CA VAL A 26 -1.03 15.89 21.01
C VAL A 26 0.25 15.39 21.67
N VAL A 27 0.17 15.11 22.98
CA VAL A 27 1.25 14.51 23.77
C VAL A 27 1.70 13.19 23.14
N LYS A 28 0.77 12.33 22.74
CA LYS A 28 1.07 11.04 22.09
C LYS A 28 1.73 11.22 20.72
N ALA A 29 1.28 12.18 19.92
CA ALA A 29 1.84 12.46 18.59
C ALA A 29 3.29 12.93 18.70
N LEU A 30 3.58 13.91 19.57
CA LEU A 30 4.93 14.40 19.81
C LEU A 30 5.85 13.30 20.39
N ASN A 31 5.34 12.48 21.31
CA ASN A 31 6.14 11.40 21.90
C ASN A 31 6.49 10.26 20.94
N LYS A 32 5.77 10.11 19.82
CA LYS A 32 6.12 9.12 18.79
C LYS A 32 7.40 9.47 18.04
N LEU A 33 7.72 10.76 17.94
CA LEU A 33 8.89 11.21 17.21
C LEU A 33 10.18 11.01 18.00
N SER A 34 11.29 10.92 17.26
CA SER A 34 12.63 10.99 17.84
C SER A 34 12.95 12.43 18.27
N ARG A 35 13.88 12.60 19.21
CA ARG A 35 14.36 13.93 19.63
C ARG A 35 14.85 14.79 18.44
N PRO A 36 15.75 14.31 17.56
CA PRO A 36 16.20 15.13 16.43
C PRO A 36 15.08 15.46 15.44
N SER A 37 14.16 14.52 15.17
CA SER A 37 13.00 14.79 14.30
C SER A 37 12.10 15.87 14.88
N LEU A 38 11.87 15.85 16.19
CA LEU A 38 11.04 16.82 16.88
C LEU A 38 11.68 18.22 16.83
N LEU A 39 12.99 18.34 17.08
CA LEU A 39 13.71 19.61 16.96
C LEU A 39 13.68 20.16 15.53
N SER A 40 13.90 19.29 14.53
CA SER A 40 13.83 19.67 13.12
C SER A 40 12.45 20.19 12.72
N ILE A 41 11.37 19.59 13.25
CA ILE A 41 10.01 20.07 12.99
C ILE A 41 9.77 21.42 13.65
N VAL A 42 10.26 21.62 14.87
CA VAL A 42 10.08 22.90 15.56
C VAL A 42 10.77 24.02 14.78
N LEU A 43 11.99 23.80 14.30
CA LEU A 43 12.68 24.77 13.44
C LEU A 43 11.90 25.03 12.14
N ASP A 44 11.29 24.01 11.54
CA ASP A 44 10.41 24.17 10.37
C ASP A 44 9.13 24.97 10.69
N TRP A 45 8.58 24.85 11.90
CA TRP A 45 7.45 25.69 12.35
C TRP A 45 7.83 27.15 12.51
N LEU A 46 9.09 27.44 12.87
CA LEU A 46 9.62 28.78 13.08
C LEU A 46 10.11 29.44 11.78
N ASP A 47 10.21 28.70 10.66
CA ASP A 47 10.53 29.27 9.34
C ASP A 47 9.49 30.33 8.92
N ASP A 48 9.94 31.38 8.24
CA ASP A 48 9.16 32.56 7.86
C ASP A 48 7.88 32.20 7.09
N LYS A 49 7.93 31.10 6.32
CA LYS A 49 6.79 30.59 5.55
C LYS A 49 5.64 30.11 6.42
N ASN A 50 5.95 29.60 7.61
CA ASN A 50 5.02 28.88 8.48
C ASN A 50 4.59 29.71 9.70
N GLN A 51 5.28 30.82 10.01
CA GLN A 51 4.98 31.70 11.15
C GLN A 51 3.51 32.12 11.24
N GLY A 52 2.86 32.41 10.10
CA GLY A 52 1.45 32.82 10.07
C GLY A 52 0.46 31.71 10.50
N ILE A 53 0.84 30.44 10.36
CA ILE A 53 -0.01 29.27 10.67
C ILE A 53 0.40 28.61 11.99
N CYS A 54 1.66 28.75 12.37
CA CYS A 54 2.28 28.15 13.55
C CYS A 54 2.77 29.18 14.60
N PRO A 55 2.06 30.29 14.91
CA PRO A 55 2.66 31.32 15.74
C PRO A 55 2.96 30.77 17.14
N PRO A 56 4.21 30.92 17.63
CA PRO A 56 4.59 30.60 19.00
C PRO A 56 4.05 31.66 19.97
N LEU A 57 4.05 31.32 21.26
CA LEU A 57 3.85 32.28 22.33
C LEU A 57 5.15 33.09 22.48
N LEU A 58 5.07 34.39 22.21
CA LEU A 58 6.17 35.33 22.42
C LEU A 58 5.84 36.27 23.58
N ARG A 59 6.88 36.70 24.29
CA ARG A 59 6.77 37.69 25.37
C ARG A 59 6.33 39.04 24.78
N PRO A 60 5.27 39.67 25.31
CA PRO A 60 4.88 41.02 24.91
C PRO A 60 6.01 42.04 25.13
N ALA A 61 6.28 42.90 24.15
CA ALA A 61 7.31 43.94 24.25
C ALA A 61 7.03 44.97 25.35
N GLU A 62 5.76 45.18 25.70
CA GLU A 62 5.30 46.09 26.75
C GLU A 62 5.83 45.73 28.16
N LEU A 63 6.22 44.46 28.38
CA LEU A 63 6.81 43.98 29.63
C LEU A 63 8.30 44.31 29.78
N ASP A 64 8.97 44.71 28.69
CA ASP A 64 10.37 45.15 28.72
C ASP A 64 10.47 46.69 28.86
N GLU A 65 9.34 47.41 28.80
CA GLU A 65 9.29 48.86 28.98
C GLU A 65 9.16 49.24 30.48
N VAL A 66 10.13 50.01 30.98
CA VAL A 66 10.05 50.61 32.32
C VAL A 66 8.92 51.64 32.31
N GLY A 67 7.89 51.41 33.13
CA GLY A 67 6.76 52.34 33.24
C GLY A 67 7.20 53.75 33.64
N PRO A 68 6.38 54.78 33.36
CA PRO A 68 6.70 56.19 33.68
C PRO A 68 6.99 56.43 35.18
N ASP A 69 6.56 55.51 36.05
CA ASP A 69 6.73 55.57 37.50
C ASP A 69 7.97 54.79 38.01
N GLY A 70 8.81 54.24 37.11
CA GLY A 70 10.02 53.50 37.47
C GLY A 70 9.78 52.16 38.17
N GLN A 71 8.53 51.68 38.19
CA GLN A 71 8.17 50.36 38.70
C GLN A 71 8.27 49.33 37.57
N GLU A 72 9.02 48.25 37.81
CA GLU A 72 8.99 47.05 36.98
C GLU A 72 7.54 46.53 36.95
N GLN A 73 6.97 46.33 35.76
CA GLN A 73 5.68 45.66 35.65
C GLN A 73 5.83 44.22 36.16
N ASP A 74 4.86 43.75 36.95
CA ASP A 74 4.79 42.35 37.39
C ASP A 74 4.81 41.44 36.15
N ASP A 75 5.97 40.83 35.86
CA ASP A 75 6.15 39.92 34.73
C ASP A 75 5.46 38.59 35.06
N PRO A 76 4.30 38.28 34.44
CA PRO A 76 3.53 37.08 34.77
C PRO A 76 4.22 35.79 34.31
N TYR A 77 5.33 35.89 33.56
CA TYR A 77 6.10 34.76 33.05
C TYR A 77 7.42 34.53 33.81
N ALA A 78 7.77 35.39 34.78
CA ALA A 78 9.04 35.29 35.51
C ALA A 78 9.19 33.98 36.32
N ASP A 79 8.07 33.47 36.85
CA ASP A 79 8.02 32.23 37.62
C ASP A 79 7.86 30.96 36.75
N ASP A 80 7.76 31.12 35.43
CA ASP A 80 7.56 29.98 34.53
C ASP A 80 8.84 29.18 34.32
N PHE A 81 8.71 27.85 34.35
CA PHE A 81 9.84 26.95 34.08
C PHE A 81 10.37 27.08 32.65
N TYR A 82 9.50 27.42 31.69
CA TYR A 82 9.85 27.73 30.31
C TYR A 82 9.28 29.11 29.92
N PRO A 83 10.04 30.21 30.16
CA PRO A 83 9.58 31.54 29.81
C PRO A 83 9.52 31.71 28.28
N PRO A 84 8.50 32.41 27.75
CA PRO A 84 8.40 32.75 26.33
C PRO A 84 9.58 33.60 25.84
N ALA A 85 10.08 33.34 24.63
CA ALA A 85 11.13 34.16 24.00
C ALA A 85 10.58 35.54 23.59
N ARG A 86 11.47 36.54 23.46
CA ARG A 86 11.12 37.90 23.00
C ARG A 86 10.88 37.98 21.50
N SER A 87 11.57 37.12 20.74
CA SER A 87 11.48 37.10 19.28
C SER A 87 11.52 35.67 18.74
N VAL A 88 11.11 35.50 17.48
CA VAL A 88 11.20 34.22 16.78
C VAL A 88 12.66 33.81 16.58
N ASP A 89 13.55 34.77 16.30
CA ASP A 89 14.99 34.52 16.10
C ASP A 89 15.65 33.97 17.37
N GLU A 90 15.37 34.58 18.53
CA GLU A 90 15.82 34.08 19.83
C GLU A 90 15.32 32.65 20.09
N LEU A 91 14.07 32.36 19.70
CA LEU A 91 13.52 31.03 19.84
C LEU A 91 14.20 30.01 18.91
N GLN A 92 14.54 30.40 17.69
CA GLN A 92 15.30 29.57 16.75
C GLN A 92 16.71 29.27 17.27
N GLU A 93 17.40 30.26 17.82
CA GLU A 93 18.71 30.08 18.47
C GLU A 93 18.61 29.09 19.63
N LEU A 94 17.60 29.24 20.48
CA LEU A 94 17.39 28.36 21.62
C LEU A 94 17.12 26.90 21.22
N TYR A 95 16.31 26.67 20.17
CA TYR A 95 16.10 25.31 19.66
C TYR A 95 17.33 24.75 18.93
N SER A 96 18.16 25.60 18.35
CA SER A 96 19.45 25.21 17.75
C SER A 96 20.45 24.81 18.85
N ASP A 97 20.53 25.56 19.95
CA ASP A 97 21.34 25.22 21.12
C ASP A 97 20.87 23.90 21.76
N LEU A 98 19.55 23.67 21.80
CA LEU A 98 18.99 22.39 22.23
C LEU A 98 19.39 21.25 21.28
N GLN A 99 19.55 21.50 19.98
CA GLN A 99 20.01 20.49 19.04
C GLN A 99 21.45 20.07 19.30
N ASP A 100 22.33 21.04 19.59
CA ASP A 100 23.75 20.79 19.90
C ASP A 100 23.95 20.17 21.28
N ARG A 101 23.09 20.52 22.25
CA ARG A 101 23.13 19.94 23.58
C ARG A 101 22.60 18.50 23.59
N ARG A 102 23.23 17.63 24.38
CA ARG A 102 22.66 16.32 24.74
C ARG A 102 21.62 16.49 25.84
N GLY A 103 20.35 16.44 25.48
CA GLY A 103 19.21 16.54 26.41
C GLY A 103 18.20 15.41 26.25
N GLY A 104 17.20 15.38 27.14
CA GLY A 104 16.12 14.40 27.08
C GLY A 104 15.08 14.77 26.02
N LYS A 105 14.35 13.78 25.47
CA LYS A 105 13.19 14.06 24.60
C LYS A 105 12.07 14.77 25.37
N ARG A 106 11.84 14.34 26.62
CA ARG A 106 10.79 14.86 27.49
C ARG A 106 10.92 16.36 27.72
N GLU A 107 12.14 16.83 27.95
CA GLU A 107 12.46 18.26 28.07
C GLU A 107 11.95 19.07 26.88
N VAL A 108 12.16 18.60 25.65
CA VAL A 108 11.71 19.31 24.45
C VAL A 108 10.20 19.26 24.30
N VAL A 109 9.57 18.12 24.61
CA VAL A 109 8.10 17.99 24.58
C VAL A 109 7.44 18.90 25.62
N ASP A 110 7.96 18.88 26.85
CA ASP A 110 7.45 19.71 27.95
C ASP A 110 7.64 21.19 27.60
N ARG A 111 8.78 21.60 27.02
CA ARG A 111 9.00 22.96 26.51
C ARG A 111 7.98 23.38 25.44
N ILE A 112 7.67 22.51 24.48
CA ILE A 112 6.69 22.82 23.43
C ILE A 112 5.29 23.02 24.02
N ILE A 113 4.86 22.10 24.89
CA ILE A 113 3.48 22.05 25.41
C ILE A 113 3.27 23.09 26.52
N GLU A 114 4.23 23.21 27.44
CA GLU A 114 4.14 24.07 28.62
C GLU A 114 4.81 25.43 28.42
N GLY A 115 5.57 25.64 27.34
CA GLY A 115 6.25 26.90 27.05
C GLY A 115 5.74 27.55 25.77
N ASP A 116 6.33 27.17 24.65
CA ASP A 116 6.23 27.94 23.40
C ASP A 116 4.87 27.78 22.67
N TRP A 117 4.11 26.71 22.93
CA TRP A 117 2.77 26.47 22.37
C TRP A 117 1.71 26.09 23.42
N ARG A 118 1.70 26.76 24.58
CA ARG A 118 0.68 26.60 25.65
C ARG A 118 -0.77 26.68 25.16
N GLN A 119 -1.00 27.52 24.15
CA GLN A 119 -2.33 27.74 23.56
C GLN A 119 -2.80 26.58 22.65
N GLY A 120 -1.97 25.55 22.48
CA GLY A 120 -2.26 24.38 21.66
C GLY A 120 -1.58 24.42 20.28
N LEU A 121 -1.51 23.26 19.64
CA LEU A 121 -0.91 23.08 18.31
C LEU A 121 -1.97 23.18 17.22
N SER A 122 -1.63 23.80 16.10
CA SER A 122 -2.50 23.88 14.94
C SER A 122 -2.65 22.51 14.25
N LEU A 123 -3.75 22.30 13.52
CA LEU A 123 -3.94 21.09 12.72
C LEU A 123 -2.85 20.93 11.65
N TYR A 124 -2.28 22.04 11.18
CA TYR A 124 -1.10 22.02 10.31
C TYR A 124 0.15 21.51 11.03
N GLN A 125 0.43 21.99 12.25
CA GLN A 125 1.55 21.47 13.06
C GLN A 125 1.41 19.97 13.32
N LEU A 126 0.20 19.51 13.65
CA LEU A 126 -0.07 18.08 13.83
C LEU A 126 0.08 17.29 12.52
N ALA A 127 -0.28 17.87 11.38
CA ALA A 127 -0.06 17.24 10.08
C ALA A 127 1.43 17.07 9.78
N LEU A 128 2.27 18.06 10.09
CA LEU A 128 3.73 17.96 9.93
C LEU A 128 4.33 16.90 10.87
N VAL A 129 3.85 16.81 12.12
CA VAL A 129 4.27 15.76 13.06
C VAL A 129 3.94 14.36 12.53
N ASP A 130 2.73 14.18 12.02
CA ASP A 130 2.31 12.91 11.44
C ASP A 130 3.11 12.52 10.19
N ILE A 131 3.41 13.47 9.31
CA ILE A 131 4.19 13.21 8.09
C ILE A 131 5.67 12.97 8.43
N GLN A 132 6.25 13.70 9.40
CA GLN A 132 7.60 13.38 9.89
C GLN A 132 7.67 11.98 10.49
N TYR A 133 6.64 11.55 11.22
CA TYR A 133 6.56 10.17 11.72
C TYR A 133 6.56 9.15 10.58
N LEU A 134 5.91 9.46 9.45
CA LEU A 134 5.94 8.63 8.25
C LEU A 134 7.35 8.55 7.63
N TYR A 135 8.13 9.63 7.65
CA TYR A 135 9.53 9.60 7.20
C TYR A 135 10.44 8.80 8.12
N ASP A 136 10.26 8.94 9.45
CA ASP A 136 11.02 8.18 10.44
C ASP A 136 10.68 6.67 10.37
N HIS A 137 9.45 6.34 9.99
CA HIS A 137 8.93 4.98 9.91
C HIS A 137 8.22 4.72 8.57
N PRO A 138 8.98 4.55 7.46
CA PRO A 138 8.41 4.39 6.12
C PRO A 138 7.56 3.12 5.97
N LEU A 139 7.79 2.10 6.80
CA LEU A 139 7.05 0.84 6.83
C LEU A 139 5.85 0.84 7.80
N SER A 140 5.50 1.99 8.39
CA SER A 140 4.40 2.09 9.37
C SER A 140 3.01 1.95 8.74
N LEU A 141 2.87 2.35 7.47
CA LEU A 141 1.61 2.30 6.74
C LEU A 141 1.62 1.18 5.71
N LYS A 142 0.50 0.47 5.60
CA LYS A 142 0.26 -0.46 4.49
C LYS A 142 -0.46 0.29 3.38
N TRP A 143 0.00 0.17 2.15
CA TRP A 143 -0.53 0.85 0.98
C TRP A 143 -1.21 -0.15 0.04
N GLY A 144 -2.17 0.33 -0.74
CA GLY A 144 -2.74 -0.39 -1.89
C GLY A 144 -2.66 0.48 -3.14
N ALA A 145 -2.30 -0.12 -4.27
CA ALA A 145 -2.23 0.57 -5.55
C ALA A 145 -3.55 0.48 -6.33
N PHE A 146 -3.97 1.62 -6.87
CA PHE A 146 -5.17 1.79 -7.68
C PHE A 146 -4.78 2.44 -9.00
N ARG A 147 -5.31 1.93 -10.11
CA ARG A 147 -5.12 2.48 -11.45
C ARG A 147 -6.24 3.47 -11.74
N ILE A 148 -5.88 4.64 -12.25
CA ILE A 148 -6.83 5.62 -12.76
C ILE A 148 -7.19 5.18 -14.18
N GLN A 149 -8.46 4.89 -14.43
CA GLN A 149 -8.94 4.52 -15.76
C GLN A 149 -10.10 5.43 -16.17
N PRO A 150 -10.10 5.96 -17.41
CA PRO A 150 -11.19 6.77 -17.91
C PRO A 150 -12.47 5.93 -18.06
N LEU A 151 -13.62 6.53 -17.79
CA LEU A 151 -14.93 5.94 -18.01
C LEU A 151 -15.40 6.22 -19.44
N ARG A 152 -16.10 5.25 -20.05
CA ARG A 152 -16.71 5.43 -21.37
C ARG A 152 -17.96 6.32 -21.22
N PRO A 153 -18.13 7.36 -22.05
CA PRO A 153 -19.38 8.11 -22.06
C PRO A 153 -20.52 7.19 -22.55
N PRO A 154 -21.71 7.24 -21.92
CA PRO A 154 -22.86 6.47 -22.38
C PRO A 154 -23.27 6.96 -23.77
N ARG A 155 -23.57 6.04 -24.70
CA ARG A 155 -23.98 6.39 -26.06
C ARG A 155 -25.48 6.67 -26.16
N ASP A 156 -26.27 5.92 -25.40
CA ASP A 156 -27.73 5.96 -25.41
C ASP A 156 -28.31 6.07 -23.98
N GLU A 157 -29.58 6.47 -23.86
CA GLU A 157 -30.28 6.60 -22.57
C GLU A 157 -30.34 5.27 -21.80
N ALA A 158 -30.46 4.14 -22.50
CA ALA A 158 -30.40 2.81 -21.91
C ALA A 158 -29.01 2.46 -21.34
N GLU A 159 -27.93 2.95 -21.95
CA GLU A 159 -26.57 2.79 -21.42
C GLU A 159 -26.27 3.76 -20.26
N ALA A 160 -27.01 4.87 -20.16
CA ALA A 160 -26.87 5.81 -19.04
C ALA A 160 -27.46 5.28 -17.73
N GLU A 161 -28.44 4.37 -17.80
CA GLU A 161 -29.02 3.67 -16.63
C GLU A 161 -28.21 2.41 -16.24
N ALA A 162 -27.34 1.92 -17.13
CA ALA A 162 -26.44 0.80 -16.88
C ALA A 162 -25.24 1.20 -15.98
N PRO A 163 -24.57 0.24 -15.30
CA PRO A 163 -23.37 0.54 -14.52
C PRO A 163 -22.26 1.14 -15.39
N GLU A 164 -21.58 2.17 -14.86
CA GLU A 164 -20.52 2.90 -15.58
C GLU A 164 -19.40 1.93 -16.04
N LYS A 165 -19.14 1.91 -17.35
CA LYS A 165 -18.13 1.03 -17.96
C LYS A 165 -16.77 1.71 -18.07
N VAL A 166 -15.72 1.00 -17.69
CA VAL A 166 -14.33 1.49 -17.76
C VAL A 166 -13.78 1.35 -19.17
N ASN A 167 -13.14 2.40 -19.69
CA ASN A 167 -12.47 2.38 -20.98
C ASN A 167 -11.02 1.91 -20.81
N LYS A 168 -10.79 0.60 -21.02
CA LYS A 168 -9.46 -0.02 -20.93
C LYS A 168 -8.51 0.37 -22.08
N MET A 169 -9.06 0.78 -23.22
CA MET A 169 -8.25 1.11 -24.42
C MET A 169 -7.63 2.50 -24.35
N SER A 170 -8.22 3.42 -23.57
CA SER A 170 -7.74 4.79 -23.48
C SER A 170 -6.58 4.91 -22.49
N LEU A 171 -5.47 5.47 -22.96
CA LEU A 171 -4.28 5.80 -22.16
C LEU A 171 -4.34 7.23 -21.58
N ALA A 172 -5.52 7.86 -21.58
CA ALA A 172 -5.68 9.22 -21.08
C ALA A 172 -5.50 9.27 -19.56
N VAL A 173 -4.50 10.04 -19.10
CA VAL A 173 -4.21 10.26 -17.68
C VAL A 173 -4.66 11.67 -17.28
N PRO A 174 -5.38 11.86 -16.16
CA PRO A 174 -5.80 13.19 -15.74
C PRO A 174 -4.60 14.07 -15.39
N ARG A 175 -4.65 15.35 -15.79
CA ARG A 175 -3.69 16.35 -15.32
C ARG A 175 -3.95 16.66 -13.85
N PHE A 176 -3.01 16.30 -13.00
CA PHE A 176 -3.12 16.52 -11.56
C PHE A 176 -2.62 17.92 -11.17
N HIS A 177 -3.49 18.71 -10.54
CA HIS A 177 -3.12 19.96 -9.89
C HIS A 177 -3.66 19.97 -8.44
N PRO A 178 -2.79 20.04 -7.41
CA PRO A 178 -3.19 19.85 -6.01
C PRO A 178 -4.35 20.75 -5.56
N SER A 179 -4.29 22.05 -5.86
CA SER A 179 -5.29 23.01 -5.40
C SER A 179 -6.68 22.76 -6.00
N THR A 180 -6.72 22.42 -7.28
CA THR A 180 -7.98 22.16 -8.00
C THR A 180 -8.57 20.83 -7.55
N PHE A 181 -7.71 19.82 -7.40
CA PHE A 181 -8.12 18.53 -6.85
C PHE A 181 -8.72 18.68 -5.45
N LEU A 182 -8.13 19.48 -4.55
CA LEU A 182 -8.71 19.72 -3.22
C LEU A 182 -10.07 20.40 -3.28
N GLN A 183 -10.24 21.39 -4.15
CA GLN A 183 -11.52 22.10 -4.30
C GLN A 183 -12.61 21.14 -4.79
N ASN A 184 -12.30 20.32 -5.80
CA ASN A 184 -13.23 19.33 -6.32
C ASN A 184 -13.55 18.24 -5.29
N LEU A 185 -12.53 17.73 -4.59
CA LEU A 185 -12.73 16.72 -3.54
C LEU A 185 -13.61 17.26 -2.42
N GLN A 186 -13.46 18.53 -2.05
CA GLN A 186 -14.33 19.17 -1.05
C GLN A 186 -15.77 19.33 -1.54
N ALA A 187 -15.99 19.60 -2.82
CA ALA A 187 -17.34 19.71 -3.38
C ALA A 187 -18.08 18.35 -3.42
N GLU A 188 -17.34 17.25 -3.56
CA GLU A 188 -17.89 15.89 -3.61
C GLU A 188 -18.11 15.26 -2.22
N VAL A 189 -17.43 15.75 -1.19
CA VAL A 189 -17.56 15.23 0.17
C VAL A 189 -18.82 15.77 0.84
N LEU A 190 -19.58 14.88 1.50
CA LEU A 190 -20.82 15.24 2.18
C LEU A 190 -20.58 16.34 3.24
N PRO A 191 -21.51 17.30 3.41
CA PRO A 191 -21.38 18.39 4.39
C PRO A 191 -21.13 17.95 5.84
N ASP A 192 -21.58 16.74 6.19
CA ASP A 192 -21.45 16.16 7.53
C ASP A 192 -20.01 15.71 7.86
N VAL A 193 -19.16 15.58 6.84
CA VAL A 193 -17.79 15.11 6.99
C VAL A 193 -16.83 16.30 7.00
N LYS A 194 -16.21 16.55 8.15
CA LYS A 194 -15.21 17.60 8.28
C LYS A 194 -13.82 17.05 8.16
N ALA A 195 -13.07 17.51 7.17
CA ALA A 195 -11.71 17.06 6.95
C ALA A 195 -10.71 18.22 6.90
N HIS A 196 -9.53 17.96 7.45
CA HIS A 196 -8.33 18.76 7.26
C HIS A 196 -7.47 18.08 6.20
N TYR A 197 -6.99 18.87 5.23
CA TYR A 197 -6.23 18.40 4.10
C TYR A 197 -4.85 19.06 4.11
N GLN A 198 -3.79 18.25 4.02
CA GLN A 198 -2.42 18.74 3.91
C GLN A 198 -1.70 18.05 2.76
N PHE A 199 -1.20 18.83 1.82
CA PHE A 199 -0.34 18.36 0.73
C PHE A 199 1.12 18.52 1.09
N GLU A 200 1.94 17.51 0.78
CA GLU A 200 3.38 17.56 0.95
C GLU A 200 4.07 16.81 -0.20
N ARG A 201 5.20 17.35 -0.69
CA ARG A 201 6.04 16.64 -1.65
C ARG A 201 7.00 15.72 -0.91
N HIS A 202 7.05 14.45 -1.27
CA HIS A 202 7.94 13.50 -0.61
C HIS A 202 9.42 13.86 -0.84
N ARG A 203 10.24 13.81 0.22
CA ARG A 203 11.64 14.29 0.19
C ARG A 203 12.57 13.49 -0.74
N SER A 204 12.47 12.16 -0.75
CA SER A 204 13.31 11.29 -1.59
C SER A 204 12.62 10.70 -2.83
N LEU A 205 11.35 10.29 -2.70
CA LEU A 205 10.59 9.63 -3.75
C LEU A 205 9.88 10.62 -4.69
N PRO A 206 9.71 10.32 -5.98
CA PRO A 206 9.00 11.16 -6.94
C PRO A 206 7.47 11.05 -6.82
N LEU A 207 6.93 11.44 -5.66
CA LEU A 207 5.49 11.45 -5.39
C LEU A 207 5.07 12.62 -4.50
N SER A 208 3.79 12.98 -4.60
CA SER A 208 3.11 13.92 -3.71
C SER A 208 2.19 13.18 -2.74
N LEU A 209 2.25 13.53 -1.45
CA LEU A 209 1.41 12.98 -0.40
C LEU A 209 0.28 13.96 -0.05
N LEU A 210 -0.93 13.43 0.08
CA LEU A 210 -2.08 14.11 0.66
C LEU A 210 -2.47 13.41 1.96
N ARG A 211 -2.34 14.11 3.08
CA ARG A 211 -2.91 13.71 4.36
C ARG A 211 -4.32 14.27 4.48
N ILE A 212 -5.28 13.40 4.77
CA ILE A 212 -6.68 13.74 5.04
C ILE A 212 -6.99 13.30 6.47
N PHE A 213 -7.25 14.25 7.36
CA PHE A 213 -7.65 13.98 8.74
C PHE A 213 -9.14 14.27 8.91
N VAL A 214 -9.92 13.25 9.25
CA VAL A 214 -11.38 13.32 9.31
C VAL A 214 -11.86 13.50 10.76
N LEU A 215 -12.73 14.48 10.95
CA LEU A 215 -13.51 14.70 12.17
C LEU A 215 -14.95 14.26 11.94
N ASP A 216 -15.44 13.46 12.87
CA ASP A 216 -16.81 12.94 12.93
C ASP A 216 -17.72 13.95 13.64
N SER A 217 -17.81 15.14 13.06
CA SER A 217 -18.69 16.21 13.56
C SER A 217 -19.06 17.15 12.41
N PRO A 218 -20.35 17.50 12.25
CA PRO A 218 -20.78 18.44 11.21
C PRO A 218 -20.38 19.89 11.52
N TYR A 219 -19.92 20.17 12.74
CA TYR A 219 -19.61 21.52 13.22
C TYR A 219 -18.12 21.83 13.14
N THR A 220 -17.78 22.93 12.47
CA THR A 220 -16.42 23.52 12.49
C THR A 220 -16.23 24.30 13.80
N THR A 221 -16.14 23.61 14.93
CA THR A 221 -15.97 24.29 16.23
C THR A 221 -14.67 23.91 16.90
N SER A 222 -14.04 24.90 17.53
CA SER A 222 -12.97 24.65 18.50
C SER A 222 -13.43 23.70 19.59
N LEU A 223 -14.72 23.68 19.94
CA LEU A 223 -15.29 22.75 20.93
C LEU A 223 -15.21 21.28 20.48
N ALA A 224 -15.41 20.99 19.19
CA ALA A 224 -15.20 19.63 18.68
C ALA A 224 -13.76 19.20 18.97
N VAL A 225 -12.79 20.07 18.71
CA VAL A 225 -11.36 19.79 18.88
C VAL A 225 -10.86 19.89 20.34
N ALA A 226 -11.55 20.65 21.20
CA ALA A 226 -11.15 20.94 22.58
C ALA A 226 -11.72 19.96 23.63
N SER A 227 -12.56 19.00 23.23
CA SER A 227 -13.14 18.04 24.17
C SER A 227 -12.09 17.05 24.69
N SER A 228 -11.29 17.52 25.63
CA SER A 228 -10.47 16.73 26.53
C SER A 228 -11.37 15.70 27.19
N SER A 229 -11.08 14.40 26.98
CA SER A 229 -11.74 13.22 27.55
C SER A 229 -11.99 13.35 29.07
N ARG A 230 -12.99 14.11 29.48
CA ARG A 230 -13.58 14.08 30.82
C ARG A 230 -14.88 13.31 30.69
N ASN A 231 -14.77 11.99 30.91
CA ASN A 231 -15.90 11.09 31.06
C ASN A 231 -16.89 11.64 32.09
N ARG A 232 -17.94 12.31 31.62
CA ARG A 232 -19.22 12.45 32.31
C ARG A 232 -20.31 12.00 31.35
N GLY A 233 -20.58 10.69 31.38
CA GLY A 233 -21.75 10.08 30.76
C GLY A 233 -21.51 9.48 29.38
N GLY A 234 -21.17 8.18 29.34
CA GLY A 234 -21.58 7.14 28.38
C GLY A 234 -21.55 7.33 26.86
N LEU A 235 -21.38 8.54 26.34
CA LEU A 235 -21.34 8.88 24.92
C LEU A 235 -19.87 9.04 24.55
N SER A 236 -19.42 8.27 23.56
CA SER A 236 -18.07 8.37 23.01
C SER A 236 -17.74 9.83 22.67
N ALA A 237 -16.61 10.32 23.17
CA ALA A 237 -16.15 11.68 22.85
C ALA A 237 -16.06 11.87 21.32
N PRO A 238 -16.54 12.98 20.76
CA PRO A 238 -16.60 13.20 19.31
C PRO A 238 -15.22 13.24 18.62
N THR A 239 -14.12 13.42 19.38
CA THR A 239 -12.78 13.68 18.84
C THR A 239 -11.68 12.85 19.48
N SER A 240 -11.69 11.53 19.22
CA SER A 240 -10.47 10.75 19.32
C SER A 240 -9.58 11.02 18.11
N PHE A 241 -8.39 11.58 18.32
CA PHE A 241 -7.34 11.74 17.31
C PHE A 241 -6.61 10.41 17.09
N ASP A 242 -7.37 9.39 16.68
CA ASP A 242 -6.83 8.07 16.37
C ASP A 242 -6.26 8.04 14.95
N ALA A 243 -5.22 7.21 14.74
CA ALA A 243 -4.58 7.04 13.44
C ALA A 243 -5.57 6.52 12.37
N SER A 244 -6.62 5.82 12.78
CA SER A 244 -7.71 5.34 11.91
C SER A 244 -8.48 6.45 11.18
N ARG A 245 -8.45 7.68 11.70
CA ARG A 245 -9.10 8.86 11.12
C ARG A 245 -8.23 9.60 10.10
N THR A 246 -6.97 9.18 9.94
CA THR A 246 -6.04 9.78 8.98
C THR A 246 -5.90 8.87 7.76
N ILE A 247 -6.18 9.42 6.59
CA ILE A 247 -6.04 8.75 5.29
C ILE A 247 -4.89 9.42 4.56
N TYR A 248 -4.03 8.63 3.94
CA TYR A 248 -2.97 9.13 3.08
C TYR A 248 -3.23 8.68 1.65
N LEU A 249 -3.18 9.64 0.73
CA LEU A 249 -3.13 9.40 -0.71
C LEU A 249 -1.75 9.78 -1.21
N ALA A 250 -1.11 8.91 -1.99
CA ALA A 250 0.15 9.18 -2.64
C ALA A 250 -0.05 9.21 -4.16
N PHE A 251 0.39 10.30 -4.78
CA PHE A 251 0.30 10.56 -6.20
C PHE A 251 1.71 10.48 -6.80
N PRO A 252 2.09 9.35 -7.42
CA PRO A 252 3.34 9.25 -8.18
C PRO A 252 3.36 10.24 -9.35
N ASP A 253 4.51 10.86 -9.59
CA ASP A 253 4.67 11.80 -10.69
C ASP A 253 4.57 11.06 -12.02
N ALA A 254 3.77 11.59 -12.95
CA ALA A 254 3.62 11.07 -14.33
C ALA A 254 3.21 9.59 -14.43
N ALA A 255 2.47 9.05 -13.46
CA ALA A 255 1.96 7.67 -13.50
C ALA A 255 0.42 7.63 -13.34
N PRO A 256 -0.29 6.71 -14.03
CA PRO A 256 -1.74 6.57 -13.95
C PRO A 256 -2.17 5.75 -12.71
N TYR A 257 -1.47 5.94 -11.59
CA TYR A 257 -1.70 5.18 -10.35
C TYR A 257 -1.83 6.12 -9.16
N ILE A 258 -2.59 5.69 -8.16
CA ILE A 258 -2.71 6.34 -6.85
C ILE A 258 -2.51 5.27 -5.80
N TYR A 259 -1.71 5.57 -4.78
CA TYR A 259 -1.55 4.68 -3.64
C TYR A 259 -2.35 5.20 -2.45
N ILE A 260 -3.17 4.33 -1.86
CA ILE A 260 -4.05 4.69 -0.75
C ILE A 260 -3.61 3.88 0.48
N SER A 261 -3.33 4.56 1.60
CA SER A 261 -2.98 3.88 2.84
C SER A 261 -4.17 3.09 3.37
N LYS A 262 -4.01 1.84 3.79
CA LYS A 262 -5.06 1.00 4.38
C LYS A 262 -5.22 1.31 5.87
N SER A 263 -6.44 1.17 6.39
CA SER A 263 -6.67 1.31 7.83
C SER A 263 -5.96 0.21 8.61
N THR A 264 -5.18 0.59 9.63
CA THR A 264 -4.33 -0.30 10.43
C THR A 264 -4.98 -0.75 11.75
N THR A 265 -6.19 -0.26 12.08
CA THR A 265 -6.82 -0.53 13.39
C THR A 265 -7.58 -1.86 13.40
N THR A 266 -7.04 -2.84 14.12
CA THR A 266 -7.72 -4.08 14.55
C THR A 266 -8.47 -3.82 15.86
N GLY A 267 -9.69 -3.27 15.79
CA GLY A 267 -10.55 -3.05 16.96
C GLY A 267 -12.03 -2.99 16.58
N ALA A 268 -12.91 -3.64 17.34
CA ALA A 268 -14.24 -4.03 16.89
C ALA A 268 -15.41 -3.09 17.25
N THR A 269 -15.21 -1.99 17.99
CA THR A 269 -16.37 -1.34 18.66
C THR A 269 -16.72 0.09 18.24
N THR A 270 -15.92 0.77 17.41
CA THR A 270 -16.23 2.13 16.88
C THR A 270 -15.83 2.31 15.40
N THR A 271 -15.61 1.20 14.69
CA THR A 271 -14.96 1.18 13.37
C THR A 271 -15.91 1.22 12.17
N GLY A 272 -17.22 1.14 12.39
CA GLY A 272 -18.21 1.20 11.30
C GLY A 272 -18.22 2.56 10.60
N ASP A 273 -18.41 3.63 11.39
CA ASP A 273 -18.59 4.98 10.85
C ASP A 273 -17.32 5.50 10.20
N THR A 274 -16.15 5.33 10.84
CA THR A 274 -14.85 5.74 10.26
C THR A 274 -14.52 4.98 8.97
N ARG A 275 -14.93 3.72 8.84
CA ARG A 275 -14.76 2.94 7.60
C ARG A 275 -15.71 3.42 6.50
N SER A 276 -16.96 3.73 6.85
CA SER A 276 -17.95 4.29 5.93
C SER A 276 -17.50 5.66 5.40
N LEU A 277 -17.08 6.56 6.30
CA LEU A 277 -16.54 7.88 5.96
C LEU A 277 -15.30 7.78 5.07
N ARG A 278 -14.42 6.82 5.37
CA ARG A 278 -13.26 6.54 4.54
C ARG A 278 -13.64 6.03 3.15
N SER A 279 -14.63 5.15 3.04
CA SER A 279 -15.13 4.67 1.75
C SER A 279 -15.67 5.83 0.93
N LEU A 280 -16.52 6.67 1.52
CA LEU A 280 -17.08 7.85 0.89
C LEU A 280 -16.01 8.80 0.35
N LEU A 281 -14.94 9.04 1.15
CA LEU A 281 -13.81 9.86 0.70
C LEU A 281 -13.06 9.24 -0.47
N ILE A 282 -12.85 7.92 -0.45
CA ILE A 282 -12.19 7.19 -1.54
C ILE A 282 -13.06 7.22 -2.81
N ASP A 283 -14.38 7.07 -2.68
CA ASP A 283 -15.34 7.14 -3.78
C ASP A 283 -15.40 8.56 -4.39
N GLY A 284 -15.10 9.59 -3.58
CA GLY A 284 -14.94 10.98 -4.03
C GLY A 284 -13.65 11.26 -4.80
N VAL A 285 -12.60 10.45 -4.65
CA VAL A 285 -11.30 10.67 -5.34
C VAL A 285 -11.43 10.62 -6.87
N PRO A 286 -12.01 9.57 -7.49
CA PRO A 286 -12.19 9.55 -8.95
C PRO A 286 -13.04 10.71 -9.46
N LYS A 287 -14.08 11.11 -8.71
CA LYS A 287 -14.92 12.28 -9.05
C LYS A 287 -14.12 13.57 -9.00
N ALA A 288 -13.26 13.75 -7.99
CA ALA A 288 -12.40 14.92 -7.86
C ALA A 288 -11.36 15.06 -8.98
N LEU A 289 -10.93 13.93 -9.57
CA LEU A 289 -10.04 13.89 -10.75
C LEU A 289 -10.79 14.12 -12.06
N SER A 290 -12.11 13.91 -12.06
CA SER A 290 -12.95 14.02 -13.23
C SER A 290 -13.25 15.47 -13.59
N LYS A 291 -13.51 15.69 -14.87
CA LYS A 291 -13.96 16.97 -15.43
C LYS A 291 -15.23 16.73 -16.25
N PRO A 292 -15.99 17.78 -16.59
CA PRO A 292 -17.09 17.64 -17.53
C PRO A 292 -16.63 16.90 -18.79
N LYS A 293 -17.30 15.78 -19.12
CA LYS A 293 -16.99 14.86 -20.24
C LYS A 293 -15.72 14.00 -20.11
N GLU A 294 -14.95 14.13 -19.03
CA GLU A 294 -13.78 13.29 -18.73
C GLU A 294 -13.95 12.69 -17.33
N ARG A 295 -14.66 11.56 -17.24
CA ARG A 295 -14.86 10.85 -15.97
C ARG A 295 -13.82 9.75 -15.79
N TYR A 296 -13.42 9.51 -14.55
CA TYR A 296 -12.44 8.48 -14.20
C TYR A 296 -12.97 7.58 -13.09
N ALA A 297 -12.50 6.33 -13.08
CA ALA A 297 -12.71 5.36 -12.02
C ALA A 297 -11.35 4.87 -11.47
N LEU A 298 -11.37 4.35 -10.25
CA LEU A 298 -10.20 3.73 -9.62
C LEU A 298 -10.36 2.22 -9.58
N THR A 299 -9.50 1.51 -10.31
CA THR A 299 -9.49 0.05 -10.34
C THR A 299 -8.34 -0.48 -9.48
N PRO A 300 -8.58 -1.34 -8.48
CA PRO A 300 -7.50 -1.87 -7.65
C PRO A 300 -6.61 -2.82 -8.44
N VAL A 301 -5.29 -2.73 -8.27
CA VAL A 301 -4.28 -3.47 -9.07
C VAL A 301 -3.82 -4.77 -8.39
N GLY A 302 -4.32 -5.06 -7.18
CA GLY A 302 -3.93 -6.29 -6.44
C GLY A 302 -2.53 -6.24 -5.84
N LEU A 303 -1.92 -5.05 -5.82
CA LEU A 303 -0.61 -4.77 -5.23
C LEU A 303 -0.79 -4.03 -3.89
N SER A 304 -0.25 -4.62 -2.82
CA SER A 304 -0.31 -4.06 -1.47
C SER A 304 0.95 -4.35 -0.68
N THR A 305 1.68 -3.31 -0.32
CA THR A 305 2.96 -3.39 0.38
C THR A 305 2.99 -2.34 1.49
N LYS A 306 3.92 -2.44 2.44
CA LYS A 306 4.21 -1.32 3.36
C LYS A 306 5.21 -0.32 2.79
N ASN A 307 5.83 -0.66 1.66
CA ASN A 307 6.96 0.05 1.11
C ASN A 307 6.56 0.82 -0.16
N LEU A 308 6.58 2.16 -0.06
CA LEU A 308 6.25 3.05 -1.17
C LEU A 308 7.25 2.93 -2.33
N ASP A 309 8.53 2.66 -2.07
CA ASP A 309 9.52 2.50 -3.13
C ASP A 309 9.28 1.21 -3.95
N ALA A 310 8.86 0.14 -3.28
CA ALA A 310 8.42 -1.08 -3.95
C ALA A 310 7.20 -0.81 -4.86
N LEU A 311 6.25 0.03 -4.44
CA LEU A 311 5.11 0.43 -5.26
C LEU A 311 5.52 1.29 -6.47
N LEU A 312 6.44 2.24 -6.27
CA LEU A 312 6.93 3.09 -7.35
C LEU A 312 7.73 2.33 -8.39
N SER A 313 8.58 1.40 -7.95
CA SER A 313 9.37 0.59 -8.89
C SER A 313 8.50 -0.32 -9.76
N THR A 314 7.40 -0.84 -9.22
CA THR A 314 6.48 -1.75 -9.92
C THR A 314 5.36 -1.03 -10.68
N LYS A 315 4.78 0.03 -10.12
CA LYS A 315 3.61 0.76 -10.66
C LYS A 315 3.80 2.27 -10.60
N GLY A 316 5.00 2.74 -10.96
CA GLY A 316 5.33 4.16 -11.12
C GLY A 316 5.73 4.53 -12.55
N SER A 317 6.35 5.70 -12.71
CA SER A 317 6.75 6.30 -13.99
C SER A 317 8.15 5.90 -14.48
N GLY A 318 8.77 4.90 -13.86
CA GLY A 318 10.11 4.41 -14.23
C GLY A 318 10.10 3.29 -15.26
N ARG A 319 11.28 3.04 -15.87
CA ARG A 319 11.53 1.91 -16.79
C ARG A 319 11.33 0.53 -16.13
N THR A 320 11.32 0.47 -14.80
CA THR A 320 11.15 -0.75 -14.02
C THR A 320 9.71 -1.25 -13.95
N ASN A 321 8.72 -0.45 -14.37
CA ASN A 321 7.29 -0.75 -14.16
C ASN A 321 6.77 -1.98 -14.94
N ALA A 322 7.36 -2.27 -16.10
CA ALA A 322 6.98 -3.38 -16.99
C ALA A 322 8.12 -4.38 -17.21
N ALA A 323 9.27 -4.19 -16.56
CA ALA A 323 10.47 -4.99 -16.72
C ALA A 323 11.03 -5.44 -15.36
N GLY A 324 10.15 -5.97 -14.50
CA GLY A 324 10.53 -6.57 -13.22
C GLY A 324 11.19 -7.94 -13.39
N GLY A 325 11.81 -8.45 -12.32
CA GLY A 325 12.39 -9.80 -12.34
C GLY A 325 13.56 -9.92 -13.33
N GLY A 326 13.57 -11.03 -14.06
CA GLY A 326 14.60 -11.34 -15.07
C GLY A 326 14.64 -10.36 -16.24
N TRP A 327 13.55 -9.63 -16.49
CA TRP A 327 13.46 -8.59 -17.53
C TRP A 327 14.20 -7.30 -17.14
N GLY A 328 14.68 -7.19 -15.90
CA GLY A 328 15.46 -6.04 -15.42
C GLY A 328 16.74 -5.76 -16.21
N ILE A 329 17.18 -6.68 -17.07
CA ILE A 329 18.28 -6.47 -18.02
C ILE A 329 17.98 -5.39 -19.08
N TYR A 330 16.70 -5.11 -19.35
CA TYR A 330 16.28 -4.09 -20.33
C TYR A 330 16.06 -2.71 -19.70
N VAL A 331 16.09 -2.64 -18.36
CA VAL A 331 15.97 -1.39 -17.61
C VAL A 331 17.27 -0.60 -17.67
N ASP A 332 18.39 -1.28 -17.43
CA ASP A 332 19.72 -0.68 -17.42
C ASP A 332 20.35 -0.74 -18.81
N ASP A 333 20.60 0.42 -19.42
CA ASP A 333 21.26 0.53 -20.74
C ASP A 333 22.74 0.08 -20.73
N SER A 334 23.28 -0.35 -19.58
CA SER A 334 24.73 -0.52 -19.38
C SER A 334 25.35 -1.78 -19.98
N LYS A 335 24.57 -2.79 -20.39
CA LYS A 335 25.13 -4.12 -20.75
C LYS A 335 24.74 -4.68 -22.11
N THR A 336 23.63 -4.25 -22.69
CA THR A 336 23.02 -4.98 -23.83
C THR A 336 22.88 -4.14 -25.09
N THR A 337 22.94 -2.81 -24.98
CA THR A 337 22.75 -1.91 -26.12
C THR A 337 23.68 -0.71 -26.01
N GLU A 338 24.95 -0.93 -26.32
CA GLU A 338 25.82 0.21 -26.63
C GLU A 338 25.20 0.98 -27.81
N SER A 339 25.22 2.32 -27.72
CA SER A 339 24.71 3.18 -28.79
C SER A 339 25.29 2.72 -30.14
N PRO A 340 24.52 2.65 -31.23
CA PRO A 340 25.04 2.22 -32.54
C PRO A 340 26.15 3.13 -33.07
N LEU A 341 26.36 4.30 -32.45
CA LEU A 341 27.47 5.22 -32.71
C LEU A 341 28.71 4.95 -31.83
N ASN A 342 28.67 3.93 -30.97
CA ASN A 342 29.80 3.56 -30.15
C ASN A 342 30.91 2.98 -31.05
N VAL A 343 32.11 3.52 -30.92
CA VAL A 343 33.27 3.16 -31.74
C VAL A 343 33.90 1.86 -31.24
N VAL A 344 33.62 1.48 -29.99
CA VAL A 344 34.06 0.22 -29.39
C VAL A 344 33.02 -0.85 -29.70
N LEU A 345 33.47 -1.99 -30.24
CA LEU A 345 32.60 -3.14 -30.46
C LEU A 345 32.26 -3.80 -29.11
N PRO A 346 30.99 -4.23 -28.90
CA PRO A 346 30.60 -4.95 -27.69
C PRO A 346 31.48 -6.18 -27.51
N THR A 347 32.16 -6.27 -26.37
CA THR A 347 33.00 -7.42 -26.02
C THR A 347 32.44 -8.05 -24.74
N PRO A 348 31.99 -9.31 -24.77
CA PRO A 348 32.02 -10.27 -25.88
C PRO A 348 30.97 -9.99 -26.95
N PRO A 349 31.18 -10.48 -28.20
CA PRO A 349 30.19 -10.38 -29.26
C PRO A 349 28.87 -11.06 -28.85
N PRO A 350 27.70 -10.50 -29.24
CA PRO A 350 26.38 -10.99 -28.82
C PRO A 350 26.06 -12.43 -29.26
N SER A 351 26.87 -13.02 -30.15
CA SER A 351 26.72 -14.38 -30.67
C SER A 351 27.46 -15.45 -29.86
N ALA A 352 28.19 -15.09 -28.80
CA ALA A 352 28.93 -16.06 -27.99
C ALA A 352 28.03 -16.67 -26.89
N PRO A 353 27.70 -17.97 -26.93
CA PRO A 353 27.04 -18.62 -25.81
C PRO A 353 28.03 -18.77 -24.65
N GLY A 354 27.92 -17.89 -23.64
CA GLY A 354 28.43 -18.18 -22.30
C GLY A 354 29.63 -17.38 -21.78
N SER A 355 29.67 -16.07 -21.94
CA SER A 355 30.62 -15.23 -21.19
C SER A 355 30.00 -13.95 -20.66
N ALA A 356 29.00 -14.07 -19.79
CA ALA A 356 28.59 -12.99 -18.91
C ALA A 356 28.90 -13.43 -17.47
N ASP A 357 30.13 -13.18 -17.00
CA ASP A 357 30.49 -12.86 -15.61
C ASP A 357 32.01 -13.02 -15.36
N GLU A 358 32.81 -12.11 -15.92
CA GLU A 358 34.01 -11.65 -15.19
C GLU A 358 33.74 -10.21 -14.77
N VAL A 359 33.50 -10.02 -13.47
CA VAL A 359 33.40 -8.71 -12.85
C VAL A 359 34.81 -8.13 -12.78
N SER A 360 35.16 -7.28 -13.73
CA SER A 360 36.29 -6.37 -13.61
C SER A 360 36.01 -5.35 -12.51
N SER A 361 36.70 -5.46 -11.38
CA SER A 361 36.82 -4.37 -10.40
C SER A 361 37.68 -3.23 -10.98
N PRO A 362 37.47 -1.97 -10.57
CA PRO A 362 38.16 -0.83 -11.15
C PRO A 362 39.64 -0.78 -10.70
N HIS A 363 40.52 -0.69 -11.71
CA HIS A 363 41.92 -0.28 -11.76
C HIS A 363 42.81 -0.30 -10.50
N ASP A 364 43.90 -1.07 -10.59
CA ASP A 364 45.26 -0.59 -10.27
C ASP A 364 46.22 -1.10 -11.37
N PRO A 365 46.82 -0.23 -12.23
CA PRO A 365 47.61 -0.67 -13.36
C PRO A 365 49.10 -0.65 -13.02
N GLN A 366 49.58 -1.68 -12.33
CA GLN A 366 51.00 -2.07 -12.33
C GLN A 366 51.13 -3.46 -11.70
N HIS A 367 52.05 -4.28 -12.22
CA HIS A 367 52.29 -5.70 -11.92
C HIS A 367 51.59 -6.70 -12.85
N ALA A 368 51.93 -6.62 -14.14
CA ALA A 368 51.95 -7.79 -14.99
C ALA A 368 53.04 -8.78 -14.53
N ALA A 369 52.73 -10.07 -14.69
CA ALA A 369 53.61 -11.24 -14.67
C ALA A 369 54.01 -11.83 -13.30
N LEU A 370 53.20 -12.77 -12.78
CA LEU A 370 53.67 -14.08 -12.26
C LEU A 370 52.55 -15.14 -12.36
N PRO A 371 52.83 -16.38 -12.82
CA PRO A 371 51.82 -17.44 -12.87
C PRO A 371 51.55 -17.97 -11.46
N VAL A 372 50.33 -17.74 -10.96
CA VAL A 372 49.90 -18.23 -9.65
C VAL A 372 49.87 -19.76 -9.66
N ARG A 373 50.67 -20.36 -8.78
CA ARG A 373 50.78 -21.81 -8.53
C ARG A 373 49.38 -22.41 -8.35
N LYS A 374 49.04 -23.40 -9.19
CA LYS A 374 47.84 -24.23 -9.07
C LYS A 374 47.73 -24.73 -7.62
N LYS A 375 46.75 -24.22 -6.88
CA LYS A 375 46.40 -24.75 -5.56
C LYS A 375 45.99 -26.23 -5.73
N ARG A 376 46.43 -27.06 -4.78
CA ARG A 376 46.24 -28.52 -4.69
C ARG A 376 44.80 -28.94 -5.03
N PRO A 377 44.57 -30.15 -5.58
CA PRO A 377 43.24 -30.60 -5.93
C PRO A 377 42.37 -30.65 -4.67
N ARG A 378 41.37 -29.76 -4.64
CA ARG A 378 40.30 -29.76 -3.65
C ARG A 378 39.50 -31.06 -3.83
N ASP A 379 38.98 -31.64 -2.74
CA ASP A 379 38.17 -32.87 -2.81
C ASP A 379 37.15 -32.81 -3.95
N PRO A 380 37.06 -33.85 -4.81
CA PRO A 380 36.22 -33.81 -6.01
C PRO A 380 34.74 -33.58 -5.68
N VAL A 381 34.29 -34.01 -4.50
CA VAL A 381 32.94 -33.77 -3.98
C VAL A 381 32.73 -32.29 -3.63
N ALA A 382 33.69 -31.68 -2.92
CA ALA A 382 33.65 -30.25 -2.60
C ALA A 382 33.72 -29.38 -3.86
N SER A 383 34.50 -29.78 -4.87
CA SER A 383 34.57 -29.07 -6.14
C SER A 383 33.27 -29.17 -6.95
N LYS A 384 32.53 -30.29 -6.88
CA LYS A 384 31.22 -30.43 -7.53
C LYS A 384 30.17 -29.55 -6.86
N TYR A 385 30.09 -29.62 -5.53
CA TYR A 385 29.18 -28.78 -4.74
C TYR A 385 29.40 -27.28 -4.98
N GLU A 386 30.66 -26.83 -5.08
CA GLU A 386 30.96 -25.44 -5.42
C GLU A 386 30.53 -25.03 -6.83
N ARG A 387 30.58 -25.96 -7.81
CA ARG A 387 30.08 -25.71 -9.16
C ARG A 387 28.56 -25.63 -9.20
N GLU A 388 27.88 -26.49 -8.44
CA GLU A 388 26.42 -26.49 -8.33
C GLU A 388 25.92 -25.20 -7.68
N ILE A 389 26.53 -24.75 -6.57
CA ILE A 389 26.20 -23.46 -5.96
C ILE A 389 26.43 -22.30 -6.95
N LYS A 390 27.55 -22.30 -7.68
CA LYS A 390 27.81 -21.27 -8.70
C LYS A 390 26.76 -21.28 -9.80
N ARG A 391 26.35 -22.46 -10.27
CA ARG A 391 25.27 -22.62 -11.26
C ARG A 391 23.96 -22.07 -10.70
N HIS A 392 23.58 -22.45 -9.48
CA HIS A 392 22.35 -21.99 -8.84
C HIS A 392 22.33 -20.47 -8.64
N ARG A 393 23.46 -19.87 -8.24
CA ARG A 393 23.61 -18.41 -8.16
C ARG A 393 23.49 -17.72 -9.51
N SER A 394 24.14 -18.25 -10.54
CA SER A 394 24.04 -17.70 -11.90
C SER A 394 22.61 -17.79 -12.43
N LEU A 395 21.92 -18.88 -12.12
CA LEU A 395 20.53 -19.10 -12.52
C LEU A 395 19.58 -18.16 -11.76
N ALA A 396 19.77 -17.98 -10.45
CA ALA A 396 19.00 -17.03 -9.67
C ALA A 396 19.18 -15.61 -10.21
N LYS A 397 20.42 -15.20 -10.51
CA LYS A 397 20.71 -13.92 -11.14
C LYS A 397 20.05 -13.77 -12.51
N ALA A 398 20.01 -14.81 -13.33
CA ALA A 398 19.32 -14.78 -14.63
C ALA A 398 17.80 -14.65 -14.48
N ARG A 399 17.19 -15.32 -13.49
CA ARG A 399 15.73 -15.32 -13.27
C ARG A 399 15.22 -14.05 -12.58
N PHE A 400 15.96 -13.53 -11.60
CA PHE A 400 15.56 -12.35 -10.81
C PHE A 400 16.21 -11.06 -11.30
N GLY A 401 17.24 -11.14 -12.15
CA GLY A 401 17.97 -9.96 -12.64
C GLY A 401 18.57 -9.13 -11.49
N HIS A 402 18.32 -7.82 -11.56
CA HIS A 402 18.71 -6.85 -10.52
C HIS A 402 17.66 -6.70 -9.40
N SER A 403 16.56 -7.44 -9.46
CA SER A 403 15.50 -7.39 -8.45
C SER A 403 15.65 -8.45 -7.37
N ALA A 404 14.87 -8.32 -6.29
CA ALA A 404 14.78 -9.28 -5.21
C ALA A 404 16.12 -9.53 -4.49
N LEU A 405 16.92 -8.47 -4.31
CA LEU A 405 18.13 -8.54 -3.49
C LEU A 405 17.75 -8.31 -2.03
N ALA A 406 18.45 -8.94 -1.08
CA ALA A 406 18.13 -8.77 0.34
C ALA A 406 18.24 -7.31 0.80
N GLU A 407 19.13 -6.53 0.17
CA GLU A 407 19.44 -5.14 0.52
C GLU A 407 18.84 -4.11 -0.46
N ASP A 408 17.95 -4.51 -1.39
CA ASP A 408 17.38 -3.56 -2.36
C ASP A 408 16.39 -2.55 -1.74
N GLY A 409 15.99 -2.77 -0.49
CA GLY A 409 15.04 -1.91 0.20
C GLY A 409 13.67 -1.89 -0.48
N LYS A 410 13.31 -2.86 -1.33
CA LYS A 410 12.03 -2.97 -2.07
C LYS A 410 11.19 -4.16 -1.61
N GLY A 411 11.31 -4.49 -0.33
CA GLY A 411 10.64 -5.63 0.29
C GLY A 411 9.12 -5.62 0.13
N ILE A 412 8.60 -6.76 -0.35
CA ILE A 412 7.19 -7.09 -0.38
C ILE A 412 6.92 -8.16 0.68
N GLU A 413 6.01 -7.86 1.61
CA GLU A 413 5.85 -8.68 2.82
C GLU A 413 5.01 -9.94 2.63
N ARG A 414 4.10 -9.92 1.66
CA ARG A 414 3.09 -10.96 1.49
C ARG A 414 2.74 -11.15 0.02
N LEU A 415 2.63 -12.41 -0.38
CA LEU A 415 2.22 -12.85 -1.72
C LEU A 415 1.19 -13.97 -1.59
N ASP A 416 -0.03 -13.74 -2.08
CA ASP A 416 -1.15 -14.66 -2.02
C ASP A 416 -1.55 -15.06 -3.45
N ILE A 417 -1.47 -16.35 -3.77
CA ILE A 417 -1.71 -16.86 -5.12
C ILE A 417 -2.67 -18.04 -5.06
N VAL A 418 -3.67 -18.01 -5.94
CA VAL A 418 -4.57 -19.14 -6.17
C VAL A 418 -4.26 -19.71 -7.55
N ILE A 419 -4.06 -21.02 -7.66
CA ILE A 419 -3.86 -21.67 -8.96
C ILE A 419 -5.23 -22.17 -9.43
N GLU A 420 -5.66 -21.70 -10.60
CA GLU A 420 -6.93 -22.07 -11.23
C GLU A 420 -6.74 -22.81 -12.57
N ASP A 421 -5.49 -23.09 -12.92
CA ASP A 421 -5.09 -23.85 -14.10
C ASP A 421 -5.65 -25.27 -14.08
N ALA A 422 -6.05 -25.77 -15.25
CA ALA A 422 -6.33 -27.18 -15.44
C ALA A 422 -5.09 -28.01 -15.15
N PHE A 423 -5.26 -29.14 -14.46
CA PHE A 423 -4.16 -30.06 -14.28
C PHE A 423 -3.80 -30.68 -15.64
N PRO A 424 -2.51 -30.83 -15.99
CA PRO A 424 -2.12 -31.47 -17.23
C PRO A 424 -2.66 -32.90 -17.26
N HIS A 425 -3.55 -33.20 -18.21
CA HIS A 425 -3.86 -34.58 -18.55
C HIS A 425 -2.61 -35.18 -19.21
N LEU A 426 -1.99 -36.17 -18.55
CA LEU A 426 -1.01 -37.01 -19.22
C LEU A 426 -1.76 -37.66 -20.40
N PRO A 427 -1.28 -37.55 -21.65
CA PRO A 427 -1.93 -38.26 -22.75
C PRO A 427 -1.90 -39.75 -22.43
N GLU A 428 -3.09 -40.36 -22.33
CA GLU A 428 -3.29 -41.81 -22.29
C GLU A 428 -2.86 -42.38 -23.65
N SER A 429 -1.56 -42.47 -23.86
CA SER A 429 -0.96 -43.16 -24.99
C SER A 429 0.13 -44.10 -24.46
N ALA A 430 -0.25 -45.01 -23.57
CA ALA A 430 0.60 -46.12 -23.14
C ALA A 430 -0.14 -47.33 -22.53
N THR A 431 -1.46 -47.44 -22.65
CA THR A 431 -2.19 -48.66 -22.25
C THR A 431 -3.35 -48.95 -23.19
N ASN A 432 -3.02 -49.20 -24.46
CA ASN A 432 -3.84 -50.09 -25.29
C ASN A 432 -3.00 -51.34 -25.52
N ASN A 433 -3.34 -52.40 -24.79
CA ASN A 433 -3.37 -53.79 -25.25
C ASN A 433 -3.77 -54.66 -24.06
N ASN A 434 -4.81 -55.49 -24.29
CA ASN A 434 -5.29 -56.61 -23.48
C ASN A 434 -6.27 -56.21 -22.37
N ASP A 435 -7.51 -56.70 -22.27
CA ASP A 435 -8.19 -57.80 -22.95
C ASP A 435 -9.71 -57.54 -22.94
N ASP A 436 -10.38 -58.15 -23.91
CA ASP A 436 -11.83 -58.32 -24.07
C ASP A 436 -12.48 -59.15 -22.93
N ASP A 437 -13.81 -59.28 -22.99
CA ASP A 437 -14.79 -59.97 -22.13
C ASP A 437 -15.25 -59.20 -20.87
N ASP A 438 -16.54 -58.99 -20.58
CA ASP A 438 -17.70 -59.79 -20.96
C ASP A 438 -19.02 -58.99 -20.80
N SER A 439 -20.06 -59.52 -21.41
CA SER A 439 -21.33 -58.94 -21.85
C SER A 439 -22.33 -58.40 -20.82
N ASP A 440 -23.12 -57.46 -21.32
CA ASP A 440 -24.43 -56.95 -20.93
C ASP A 440 -25.50 -58.06 -20.76
N VAL A 441 -26.24 -58.08 -19.64
CA VAL A 441 -27.57 -58.71 -19.51
C VAL A 441 -28.43 -57.92 -18.51
N THR A 442 -29.54 -57.41 -19.02
CA THR A 442 -30.69 -56.81 -18.32
C THR A 442 -31.74 -57.86 -17.92
N ASP A 443 -32.77 -57.39 -17.20
CA ASP A 443 -34.03 -58.04 -16.76
C ASP A 443 -33.96 -58.80 -15.43
N ASP A 444 -35.04 -58.90 -14.65
CA ASP A 444 -36.17 -58.08 -14.20
C ASP A 444 -36.97 -59.04 -13.28
N GLU A 445 -37.74 -58.50 -12.32
CA GLU A 445 -38.88 -59.17 -11.63
C GLU A 445 -38.52 -60.33 -10.64
N GLU A 446 -39.16 -60.57 -9.50
CA GLU A 446 -40.45 -60.17 -8.92
C GLU A 446 -40.46 -60.51 -7.40
N GLU A 447 -41.50 -60.02 -6.72
CA GLU A 447 -41.76 -60.04 -5.26
C GLU A 447 -42.11 -61.42 -4.67
N GLU A 448 -41.99 -61.59 -3.34
CA GLU A 448 -43.14 -61.83 -2.45
C GLU A 448 -42.74 -62.07 -0.97
N ASP A 449 -43.70 -61.71 -0.11
CA ASP A 449 -43.76 -61.56 1.35
C ASP A 449 -43.46 -62.81 2.21
N ASP A 450 -43.00 -62.60 3.47
CA ASP A 450 -43.85 -62.81 4.67
C ASP A 450 -43.14 -62.58 6.03
N ASN A 451 -43.57 -61.53 6.72
CA ASN A 451 -44.05 -61.45 8.12
C ASN A 451 -43.43 -62.31 9.28
N ASN A 452 -42.80 -61.59 10.23
CA ASN A 452 -43.27 -61.36 11.63
C ASN A 452 -42.31 -61.72 12.81
N ALA A 453 -42.46 -60.89 13.87
CA ALA A 453 -42.16 -61.06 15.31
C ALA A 453 -40.83 -60.55 15.91
N ASP A 454 -40.87 -59.27 16.30
CA ASP A 454 -40.65 -58.69 17.64
C ASP A 454 -39.58 -59.29 18.59
N ALA A 455 -38.56 -58.47 18.95
CA ALA A 455 -38.23 -58.13 20.35
C ALA A 455 -36.94 -57.29 20.47
N SER A 456 -37.11 -56.03 20.85
CA SER A 456 -36.25 -55.17 21.69
C SER A 456 -34.72 -55.41 21.74
N GLY A 457 -33.96 -54.46 21.18
CA GLY A 457 -32.52 -54.29 21.46
C GLY A 457 -32.03 -52.90 21.09
N ARG A 458 -32.01 -51.97 22.06
CA ARG A 458 -31.51 -50.60 21.94
C ARG A 458 -30.01 -50.56 21.60
N GLN A 459 -29.62 -50.00 20.45
CA GLN A 459 -28.29 -49.39 20.23
C GLN A 459 -28.39 -48.12 19.36
N SER A 460 -27.53 -47.17 19.72
CA SER A 460 -27.51 -45.73 19.44
C SER A 460 -27.33 -45.32 17.96
N PRO A 461 -27.90 -44.18 17.52
CA PRO A 461 -27.44 -43.52 16.29
C PRO A 461 -26.24 -42.62 16.61
N SER A 462 -25.15 -42.79 15.86
CA SER A 462 -23.99 -41.91 15.91
C SER A 462 -24.39 -40.50 15.48
N LYS A 463 -24.12 -39.53 16.35
CA LYS A 463 -24.36 -38.11 16.13
C LYS A 463 -23.47 -37.60 14.98
N SER A 464 -24.06 -37.25 13.83
CA SER A 464 -23.43 -36.30 12.91
C SER A 464 -23.48 -34.91 13.56
N THR A 465 -22.32 -34.32 13.73
CA THR A 465 -22.16 -33.05 14.43
C THR A 465 -22.74 -31.93 13.57
N ARG A 466 -23.80 -31.28 14.05
CA ARG A 466 -24.36 -30.04 13.50
C ARG A 466 -23.28 -28.96 13.43
N GLY A 467 -22.65 -28.81 12.27
CA GLY A 467 -21.81 -27.69 11.89
C GLY A 467 -22.66 -26.60 11.21
N ARG A 468 -22.39 -25.35 11.55
CA ARG A 468 -23.08 -24.11 11.12
C ARG A 468 -23.37 -24.09 9.62
N ARG A 469 -24.63 -23.84 9.24
CA ARG A 469 -25.01 -23.44 7.88
C ARG A 469 -24.22 -22.17 7.51
N SER A 470 -23.32 -22.30 6.53
CA SER A 470 -22.48 -21.21 6.03
C SER A 470 -23.17 -20.46 4.90
N THR A 471 -22.77 -19.21 4.74
CA THR A 471 -23.11 -18.14 3.79
C THR A 471 -23.04 -18.49 2.29
N LEU A 472 -23.37 -19.73 1.90
CA LEU A 472 -23.31 -20.25 0.53
C LEU A 472 -24.69 -20.36 -0.14
N ASP A 473 -25.78 -20.41 0.62
CA ASP A 473 -27.15 -20.38 0.04
C ASP A 473 -27.52 -19.00 -0.51
N ILE A 474 -26.89 -17.92 -0.01
CA ILE A 474 -27.12 -16.55 -0.50
C ILE A 474 -26.35 -16.30 -1.81
N THR A 475 -25.21 -16.96 -2.02
CA THR A 475 -24.41 -16.80 -3.26
C THR A 475 -25.02 -17.52 -4.45
N PHE A 476 -25.78 -18.61 -4.25
CA PHE A 476 -26.41 -19.34 -5.35
C PHE A 476 -27.62 -18.57 -5.93
N ILE A 477 -28.39 -17.88 -5.09
CA ILE A 477 -29.50 -16.99 -5.51
C ILE A 477 -28.96 -15.76 -6.26
N GLN A 478 -27.77 -15.26 -5.88
CA GLN A 478 -27.15 -14.09 -6.52
C GLN A 478 -26.40 -14.45 -7.82
N GLN A 479 -25.96 -15.70 -7.98
CA GLN A 479 -25.32 -16.20 -9.20
C GLN A 479 -26.34 -16.50 -10.31
N GLN A 480 -27.55 -16.95 -9.96
CA GLN A 480 -28.64 -17.14 -10.92
C GLN A 480 -29.14 -15.80 -11.50
N ALA A 481 -29.25 -14.75 -10.66
CA ALA A 481 -29.70 -13.43 -11.10
C ALA A 481 -28.68 -12.66 -11.96
N ALA A 482 -27.39 -13.02 -11.91
CA ALA A 482 -26.33 -12.40 -12.72
C ALA A 482 -26.21 -13.04 -14.12
N LEU A 483 -26.66 -14.29 -14.29
CA LEU A 483 -26.67 -14.99 -15.58
C LEU A 483 -27.84 -14.53 -16.48
N ASP A 484 -28.94 -14.05 -15.88
CA ASP A 484 -30.11 -13.55 -16.62
C ASP A 484 -29.97 -12.09 -17.10
N ALA A 485 -28.88 -11.40 -16.75
CA ALA A 485 -28.60 -10.01 -17.15
C ALA A 485 -27.66 -9.89 -18.37
N ALA A 486 -27.33 -11.00 -19.03
CA ALA A 486 -26.42 -11.03 -20.17
C ALA A 486 -27.16 -10.69 -21.48
N ASP A 487 -26.95 -9.46 -21.96
CA ASP A 487 -27.13 -9.12 -23.37
C ASP A 487 -25.94 -9.71 -24.16
N PRO A 488 -26.16 -10.66 -25.09
CA PRO A 488 -25.09 -11.41 -25.76
C PRO A 488 -24.29 -10.61 -26.81
N ASP A 489 -24.60 -9.32 -27.03
CA ASP A 489 -24.03 -8.53 -28.14
C ASP A 489 -22.81 -7.64 -27.79
N ASN A 490 -22.23 -7.73 -26.58
CA ASN A 490 -21.20 -6.77 -26.13
C ASN A 490 -19.85 -7.41 -25.75
N ASN A 491 -19.02 -7.67 -26.77
CA ASN A 491 -17.70 -8.33 -26.71
C ASN A 491 -16.51 -7.41 -26.30
N ASP A 492 -16.74 -6.28 -25.63
CA ASP A 492 -15.69 -5.26 -25.42
C ASP A 492 -14.82 -5.45 -24.16
N ASP A 493 -15.06 -6.46 -23.34
CA ASP A 493 -14.22 -6.78 -22.18
C ASP A 493 -13.28 -7.95 -22.50
N GLU A 494 -12.07 -7.66 -22.97
CA GLU A 494 -11.03 -8.65 -23.28
C GLU A 494 -10.82 -9.65 -22.13
N ASP A 495 -10.82 -9.17 -20.87
CA ASP A 495 -10.72 -10.04 -19.70
C ASP A 495 -11.93 -10.98 -19.53
N MET A 496 -13.15 -10.53 -19.85
CA MET A 496 -14.36 -11.37 -19.74
C MET A 496 -14.45 -12.37 -20.90
N VAL A 497 -14.08 -11.94 -22.11
CA VAL A 497 -14.00 -12.81 -23.28
C VAL A 497 -12.95 -13.88 -23.05
N GLU A 498 -11.74 -13.51 -22.59
CA GLU A 498 -10.69 -14.47 -22.27
C GLU A 498 -11.03 -15.33 -21.04
N ASN A 499 -11.76 -14.81 -20.04
CA ASN A 499 -12.22 -15.62 -18.92
C ASN A 499 -13.28 -16.64 -19.38
N ALA A 500 -14.23 -16.23 -20.21
CA ALA A 500 -15.23 -17.11 -20.79
C ALA A 500 -14.58 -18.15 -21.72
N GLU A 501 -13.57 -17.76 -22.49
CA GLU A 501 -12.76 -18.66 -23.32
C GLU A 501 -11.94 -19.62 -22.45
N PHE A 502 -11.31 -19.15 -21.38
CA PHE A 502 -10.60 -19.98 -20.40
C PHE A 502 -11.52 -20.96 -19.67
N GLU A 503 -12.75 -20.56 -19.36
CA GLU A 503 -13.77 -21.45 -18.79
C GLU A 503 -14.26 -22.47 -19.82
N ARG A 504 -14.49 -22.07 -21.08
CA ARG A 504 -14.87 -22.96 -22.18
C ARG A 504 -13.79 -23.98 -22.52
N LEU A 505 -12.54 -23.54 -22.69
CA LEU A 505 -11.39 -24.39 -23.03
C LEU A 505 -11.08 -25.43 -21.97
N ASN A 506 -11.38 -25.11 -20.71
CA ASN A 506 -11.12 -25.99 -19.58
C ASN A 506 -12.40 -26.58 -18.97
N ALA A 507 -13.54 -26.48 -19.66
CA ALA A 507 -14.79 -27.11 -19.24
C ALA A 507 -14.61 -28.63 -19.25
N GLY A 508 -14.77 -29.27 -18.09
CA GLY A 508 -14.60 -30.73 -17.92
C GLY A 508 -13.19 -31.19 -17.54
N THR A 509 -12.20 -30.29 -17.45
CA THR A 509 -10.85 -30.64 -16.95
C THR A 509 -10.75 -30.48 -15.43
N TRP A 510 -10.04 -31.39 -14.76
CA TRP A 510 -9.86 -31.31 -13.31
C TRP A 510 -8.95 -30.15 -12.95
N ARG A 511 -9.37 -29.33 -11.97
CA ARG A 511 -8.62 -28.17 -11.48
C ARG A 511 -8.25 -28.36 -10.01
N PRO A 512 -6.95 -28.34 -9.66
CA PRO A 512 -6.54 -28.41 -8.27
C PRO A 512 -6.79 -27.07 -7.57
N ASN A 513 -7.47 -27.08 -6.43
CA ASN A 513 -7.61 -25.89 -5.59
C ASN A 513 -6.35 -25.70 -4.72
N VAL A 514 -5.30 -25.14 -5.32
CA VAL A 514 -4.02 -24.87 -4.63
C VAL A 514 -3.93 -23.39 -4.30
N ARG A 515 -3.71 -23.09 -3.02
CA ARG A 515 -3.49 -21.74 -2.51
C ARG A 515 -2.11 -21.64 -1.88
N LEU A 516 -1.32 -20.72 -2.40
CA LEU A 516 0.03 -20.42 -1.93
C LEU A 516 0.00 -19.07 -1.21
N THR A 517 0.65 -18.99 -0.05
CA THR A 517 0.66 -17.78 0.76
C THR A 517 2.03 -17.63 1.38
N PHE A 518 2.80 -16.69 0.86
CA PHE A 518 4.14 -16.39 1.35
C PHE A 518 4.10 -15.18 2.26
N HIS A 519 4.88 -15.24 3.34
CA HIS A 519 5.03 -14.15 4.30
C HIS A 519 6.49 -13.96 4.67
N GLY A 520 6.93 -12.72 4.79
CA GLY A 520 8.28 -12.38 5.22
C GLY A 520 8.51 -10.87 5.16
N PRO A 521 9.72 -10.37 5.47
CA PRO A 521 10.08 -8.97 5.24
C PRO A 521 10.26 -8.67 3.74
N HIS A 522 10.82 -9.62 2.99
CA HIS A 522 10.96 -9.55 1.54
C HIS A 522 10.78 -10.96 0.93
N VAL A 523 9.58 -11.26 0.44
CA VAL A 523 9.22 -12.59 -0.09
C VAL A 523 10.12 -12.99 -1.25
N PHE A 524 10.23 -12.15 -2.29
CA PHE A 524 11.00 -12.49 -3.49
C PHE A 524 12.50 -12.66 -3.21
N ALA A 525 13.10 -11.85 -2.32
CA ALA A 525 14.49 -12.06 -1.91
C ALA A 525 14.68 -13.39 -1.17
N GLY A 526 13.72 -13.78 -0.34
CA GLY A 526 13.71 -15.11 0.30
C GLY A 526 13.63 -16.25 -0.72
N VAL A 527 12.75 -16.14 -1.73
CA VAL A 527 12.66 -17.13 -2.81
C VAL A 527 13.98 -17.19 -3.59
N ARG A 528 14.57 -16.04 -3.93
CA ARG A 528 15.87 -15.97 -4.60
C ARG A 528 16.95 -16.69 -3.80
N GLN A 529 17.04 -16.46 -2.49
CA GLN A 529 17.99 -17.15 -1.62
C GLN A 529 17.78 -18.67 -1.62
N LEU A 530 16.52 -19.14 -1.64
CA LEU A 530 16.21 -20.57 -1.73
C LEU A 530 16.62 -21.17 -3.09
N VAL A 531 16.53 -20.41 -4.19
CA VAL A 531 17.06 -20.82 -5.49
C VAL A 531 18.59 -20.86 -5.46
N GLU A 532 19.25 -19.86 -4.88
CA GLU A 532 20.72 -19.82 -4.73
C GLU A 532 21.25 -20.97 -3.88
N ALA A 533 20.49 -21.40 -2.87
CA ALA A 533 20.80 -22.55 -2.03
C ALA A 533 20.49 -23.91 -2.69
N GLY A 534 19.81 -23.92 -3.85
CA GLY A 534 19.41 -25.15 -4.55
C GLY A 534 18.21 -25.88 -3.96
N VAL A 535 17.46 -25.25 -3.06
CA VAL A 535 16.23 -25.81 -2.48
C VAL A 535 15.09 -25.74 -3.50
N ILE A 536 15.01 -24.63 -4.25
CA ILE A 536 14.04 -24.43 -5.33
C ILE A 536 14.75 -24.59 -6.67
N ASN A 537 14.21 -25.44 -7.54
CA ASN A 537 14.70 -25.56 -8.91
C ASN A 537 14.26 -24.36 -9.76
N GLY A 538 15.15 -23.38 -9.92
CA GLY A 538 14.86 -22.18 -10.69
C GLY A 538 14.71 -22.38 -12.21
N GLU A 539 15.05 -23.56 -12.77
CA GLU A 539 14.75 -23.88 -14.18
C GLU A 539 13.26 -24.09 -14.39
N ARG A 540 12.58 -24.74 -13.43
CA ARG A 540 11.13 -25.03 -13.47
C ARG A 540 10.28 -23.99 -12.75
N MET A 541 10.91 -23.00 -12.14
CA MET A 541 10.21 -21.95 -11.41
C MET A 541 9.42 -21.05 -12.37
N PRO A 542 8.13 -20.81 -12.13
CA PRO A 542 7.32 -19.96 -12.98
C PRO A 542 7.70 -18.48 -12.84
N GLY A 543 7.45 -17.70 -13.90
CA GLY A 543 7.80 -16.29 -13.97
C GLY A 543 7.16 -15.43 -12.89
N TRP A 544 5.89 -15.67 -12.56
CA TRP A 544 5.18 -14.94 -11.49
C TRP A 544 5.84 -15.07 -10.11
N LEU A 545 6.61 -16.11 -9.85
CA LEU A 545 7.34 -16.30 -8.58
C LEU A 545 8.62 -15.44 -8.50
N THR A 546 9.03 -14.83 -9.62
CA THR A 546 10.16 -13.89 -9.66
C THR A 546 9.77 -12.46 -9.28
N GLY A 547 8.47 -12.16 -9.18
CA GLY A 547 7.95 -10.82 -8.88
C GLY A 547 7.83 -9.90 -10.09
N GLU A 548 8.03 -10.40 -11.32
CA GLU A 548 7.99 -9.61 -12.56
C GLU A 548 6.65 -8.90 -12.80
N GLU A 549 5.55 -9.50 -12.38
CA GLU A 549 4.18 -9.01 -12.60
C GLU A 549 3.79 -7.87 -11.65
N GLY A 550 4.55 -7.68 -10.56
CA GLY A 550 4.32 -6.59 -9.61
C GLY A 550 2.96 -6.67 -8.91
N VAL A 551 2.47 -7.88 -8.62
CA VAL A 551 1.22 -8.12 -7.88
C VAL A 551 1.50 -8.86 -6.58
N THR A 552 0.64 -8.64 -5.58
CA THR A 552 0.71 -9.35 -4.28
C THR A 552 -0.42 -10.33 -4.09
N ILE A 553 -1.49 -10.19 -4.86
CA ILE A 553 -2.67 -11.05 -4.81
C ILE A 553 -3.09 -11.32 -6.26
N GLY A 554 -3.22 -12.59 -6.63
CA GLY A 554 -3.65 -12.96 -7.98
C GLY A 554 -4.06 -14.42 -8.12
N ALA A 555 -4.69 -14.73 -9.25
CA ALA A 555 -5.00 -16.09 -9.67
C ALA A 555 -4.15 -16.46 -10.89
N VAL A 556 -3.58 -17.66 -10.91
CA VAL A 556 -2.83 -18.15 -12.07
C VAL A 556 -3.82 -18.84 -13.01
N ARG A 557 -3.87 -18.32 -14.25
CA ARG A 557 -4.70 -18.81 -15.37
C ARG A 557 -3.83 -18.91 -16.62
N SER A 558 -3.82 -20.07 -17.25
CA SER A 558 -2.96 -20.42 -18.38
C SER A 558 -1.47 -20.08 -18.13
N GLY A 559 -0.99 -20.35 -16.91
CA GLY A 559 0.41 -20.08 -16.52
C GLY A 559 0.77 -18.61 -16.29
N ARG A 560 -0.17 -17.67 -16.42
CA ARG A 560 0.02 -16.23 -16.14
C ARG A 560 -0.77 -15.80 -14.92
N ILE A 561 -0.25 -14.83 -14.16
CA ILE A 561 -1.00 -14.28 -13.04
C ILE A 561 -2.01 -13.24 -13.55
N ARG A 562 -3.23 -13.32 -13.05
CA ARG A 562 -4.33 -12.40 -13.31
C ARG A 562 -4.88 -11.87 -11.99
N GLY A 563 -5.60 -10.76 -12.06
CA GLY A 563 -6.23 -10.18 -10.89
C GLY A 563 -7.37 -11.08 -10.41
N HIS A 564 -7.46 -11.29 -9.10
CA HIS A 564 -8.46 -12.16 -8.50
C HIS A 564 -9.48 -11.33 -7.70
N LYS A 565 -10.78 -11.54 -7.97
CA LYS A 565 -11.93 -10.88 -7.30
C LYS A 565 -11.90 -9.34 -7.32
N GLY A 566 -12.08 -8.75 -8.50
CA GLY A 566 -12.22 -7.30 -8.67
C GLY A 566 -10.90 -6.51 -8.64
N SER A 567 -9.77 -7.18 -8.45
CA SER A 567 -8.45 -6.64 -8.82
C SER A 567 -8.34 -6.69 -10.34
N GLY A 568 -8.28 -5.55 -11.02
CA GLY A 568 -7.91 -5.49 -12.43
C GLY A 568 -6.39 -5.53 -12.59
N LEU A 569 -5.87 -6.11 -13.67
CA LEU A 569 -4.48 -5.92 -14.10
C LEU A 569 -4.45 -4.85 -15.21
#